data_AF-A0A7Z9HSD8-F1
#
_entry.id   AF-A0A7Z9HSD8-F1
#
_cell.length_a   1.000
_cell.length_b   1.000
_cell.length_c   1.000
_cell.angle_alpha   90.00
_cell.angle_beta   90.00
_cell.angle_gamma   90.00
#
_symmetry.space_group_name_H-M   'P 1'
#
loop_
_entity.id
_entity.type
_entity.pdbx_description
1 polymer ?
#
loop_
_entity_poly.entity_id
_entity_poly.type
_entity_poly.pdbx_seq_one_letter_code
_entity_poly.pdbx_strand_id
1 'polypeptide(L)'
;MLGVGVAFDCEGAGQVYVKNAETAGYTHQVEDSKEGWVDLVRVLLEAYVGNGKRPANIDYSQIRPIGSTINTFGGIAPGPGPLIECVKNIDTILEPRIGERITSTDITDLMNVIGKCVVSGGVRRTAELALGKTDDEEYLELKDPKLHEQKLRDWRWASNNSVLADIGINYDSIGMQTAKNGEPGYFWLENARAYGRMKDGVNDLDAKVMGTNPCAEQSLESFEVCNLVETFPSLHETLDEYLRTLKFAYLYAKTVTL
;
A
#
# COMPACT_ATOMS: atom_id res chain seq x y z
N MET A 1 7.61 -0.41 -6.18
CA MET A 1 8.65 -0.97 -7.10
C MET A 1 10.08 -1.06 -6.51
N LEU A 2 10.32 -0.69 -5.25
CA LEU A 2 11.64 -0.77 -4.61
C LEU A 2 11.82 -2.00 -3.70
N GLY A 3 10.98 -3.03 -3.86
CA GLY A 3 11.02 -4.22 -2.99
C GLY A 3 10.62 -3.95 -1.54
N VAL A 4 9.86 -2.89 -1.30
CA VAL A 4 9.34 -2.50 0.03
C VAL A 4 7.84 -2.77 0.12
N GLY A 5 7.36 -3.01 1.34
CA GLY A 5 5.93 -3.00 1.64
C GLY A 5 5.44 -1.59 1.95
N VAL A 6 4.16 -1.32 1.69
CA VAL A 6 3.53 -0.01 1.84
C VAL A 6 2.16 -0.18 2.48
N ALA A 7 1.87 0.53 3.57
CA ALA A 7 0.49 0.72 3.98
C ALA A 7 -0.04 2.03 3.39
N PHE A 8 -1.35 2.08 3.16
CA PHE A 8 -2.04 3.26 2.66
C PHE A 8 -3.40 3.39 3.32
N ASP A 9 -3.88 4.63 3.49
CA ASP A 9 -5.21 4.92 3.98
C ASP A 9 -6.22 5.16 2.84
N CYS A 10 -7.50 5.19 3.20
CA CYS A 10 -8.61 5.50 2.30
C CYS A 10 -9.24 6.88 2.56
N GLU A 11 -8.57 7.82 3.23
CA GLU A 11 -9.14 9.14 3.59
C GLU A 11 -9.43 10.02 2.35
N GLY A 12 -8.85 9.67 1.20
CA GLY A 12 -9.20 10.27 -0.09
C GLY A 12 -10.61 9.96 -0.59
N ALA A 13 -11.33 9.01 0.04
CA ALA A 13 -12.69 8.65 -0.32
C ALA A 13 -13.61 9.88 -0.27
N GLY A 14 -14.44 10.03 -1.31
CA GLY A 14 -15.35 11.16 -1.44
C GLY A 14 -14.71 12.47 -1.89
N GLN A 15 -13.38 12.59 -1.96
CA GLN A 15 -12.72 13.89 -2.19
C GLN A 15 -12.74 14.33 -3.66
N VAL A 16 -12.62 13.39 -4.60
CA VAL A 16 -12.53 13.68 -6.04
C VAL A 16 -13.66 13.02 -6.83
N TYR A 17 -14.11 13.71 -7.88
CA TYR A 17 -14.98 13.13 -8.90
C TYR A 17 -14.13 12.44 -9.95
N VAL A 18 -14.52 11.21 -10.31
CA VAL A 18 -13.96 10.54 -11.47
C VAL A 18 -14.58 11.15 -12.72
N LYS A 19 -13.73 11.62 -13.63
CA LYS A 19 -14.11 12.27 -14.88
C LYS A 19 -13.88 11.33 -16.05
N ASN A 20 -14.63 11.56 -17.11
CA ASN A 20 -14.34 10.94 -18.39
C ASN A 20 -12.98 11.46 -18.89
N ALA A 21 -11.99 10.57 -19.01
CA ALA A 21 -10.65 10.93 -19.41
C ALA A 21 -10.59 11.32 -20.89
N GLU A 22 -10.40 12.61 -21.19
CA GLU A 22 -10.25 13.07 -22.57
C GLU A 22 -9.03 12.41 -23.23
N THR A 23 -9.22 11.86 -24.43
CA THR A 23 -8.12 11.30 -25.21
C THR A 23 -7.27 12.41 -25.84
N ALA A 24 -5.96 12.30 -25.68
CA ALA A 24 -4.97 13.17 -26.30
C ALA A 24 -4.58 12.67 -27.70
N GLY A 25 -4.07 13.56 -28.55
CA GLY A 25 -3.57 13.19 -29.88
C GLY A 25 -2.15 12.58 -29.92
N TYR A 26 -1.56 12.23 -28.76
CA TYR A 26 -0.18 11.76 -28.67
C TYR A 26 -0.08 10.30 -28.22
N THR A 27 1.07 9.68 -28.52
CA THR A 27 1.47 8.37 -28.01
C THR A 27 2.42 8.57 -26.82
N HIS A 28 2.12 7.95 -25.69
CA HIS A 28 3.02 7.94 -24.53
C HIS A 28 3.99 6.78 -24.64
N GLN A 29 5.29 7.07 -24.78
CA GLN A 29 6.33 6.04 -24.78
C GLN A 29 6.79 5.78 -23.35
N VAL A 30 6.69 4.53 -22.91
CA VAL A 30 7.05 4.14 -21.54
C VAL A 30 8.55 3.86 -21.49
N GLU A 31 9.28 4.59 -20.64
CA GLU A 31 10.69 4.34 -20.42
C GLU A 31 10.92 2.99 -19.71
N ASP A 32 12.04 2.31 -20.02
CA ASP A 32 12.47 1.07 -19.36
C ASP A 32 13.08 1.32 -17.96
N SER A 33 12.30 1.98 -17.11
CA SER A 33 12.67 2.40 -15.77
C SER A 33 11.48 2.25 -14.83
N LYS A 34 11.74 2.21 -13.52
CA LYS A 34 10.65 2.18 -12.53
C LYS A 34 9.86 3.49 -12.62
N GLU A 35 10.60 4.57 -12.85
CA GLU A 35 10.12 5.93 -12.96
C GLU A 35 9.19 6.09 -14.17
N GLY A 36 9.51 5.49 -15.32
CA GLY A 36 8.62 5.44 -16.49
C GLY A 36 7.33 4.67 -16.25
N TRP A 37 7.39 3.56 -15.50
CA TRP A 37 6.20 2.81 -15.10
C TRP A 37 5.31 3.63 -14.14
N VAL A 38 5.90 4.33 -13.17
CA VAL A 38 5.18 5.26 -12.28
C VAL A 38 4.56 6.41 -13.08
N ASP A 39 5.30 6.97 -14.03
CA ASP A 39 4.84 8.09 -14.83
C ASP A 39 3.60 7.75 -15.66
N LEU A 40 3.59 6.57 -16.29
CA LEU A 40 2.40 6.11 -17.01
C LEU A 40 1.19 6.03 -16.09
N VAL A 41 1.31 5.37 -14.93
CA VAL A 41 0.19 5.25 -13.98
C VAL A 41 -0.29 6.63 -13.53
N ARG A 42 0.63 7.55 -13.22
CA ARG A 42 0.32 8.94 -12.88
C ARG A 42 -0.47 9.63 -14.00
N VAL A 43 0.00 9.55 -15.25
CA VAL A 43 -0.68 10.17 -16.41
C VAL A 43 -2.11 9.66 -16.57
N LEU A 44 -2.35 8.37 -16.36
CA LEU A 44 -3.70 7.79 -16.44
C LEU A 44 -4.60 8.28 -15.32
N LEU A 45 -4.13 8.26 -14.07
CA LEU A 45 -4.91 8.73 -12.91
C LEU A 45 -5.22 10.23 -13.00
N GLU A 46 -4.24 11.05 -13.41
CA GLU A 46 -4.43 12.50 -13.63
C GLU A 46 -5.50 12.78 -14.71
N ALA A 47 -5.59 11.94 -15.74
CA ALA A 47 -6.63 12.05 -16.76
C ALA A 47 -8.03 11.78 -16.18
N TYR A 48 -8.17 10.77 -15.31
CA TYR A 48 -9.44 10.46 -14.63
C TYR A 48 -9.86 11.49 -13.59
N VAL A 49 -9.00 12.42 -13.17
CA VAL A 49 -9.38 13.58 -12.33
C VAL A 49 -9.44 14.90 -13.12
N GLY A 50 -9.16 14.84 -14.43
CA GLY A 50 -9.24 15.97 -15.36
C GLY A 50 -8.10 16.98 -15.23
N ASN A 51 -6.96 16.56 -14.70
CA ASN A 51 -5.71 17.33 -14.65
C ASN A 51 -4.81 17.02 -15.85
N GLY A 52 -5.23 16.12 -16.72
CA GLY A 52 -4.49 15.71 -17.91
C GLY A 52 -5.40 15.06 -18.93
N LYS A 53 -4.78 14.57 -20.00
CA LYS A 53 -5.45 13.80 -21.06
C LYS A 53 -4.84 12.42 -21.14
N ARG A 54 -5.68 11.41 -21.36
CA ARG A 54 -5.24 10.04 -21.58
C ARG A 54 -4.54 9.93 -22.95
N PRO A 55 -3.33 9.36 -23.05
CA PRO A 55 -2.69 9.14 -24.34
C PRO A 55 -3.58 8.34 -25.32
N ALA A 56 -3.54 8.65 -26.62
CA ALA A 56 -4.26 7.85 -27.62
C ALA A 56 -3.69 6.44 -27.73
N ASN A 57 -2.37 6.33 -27.60
CA ASN A 57 -1.66 5.06 -27.60
C ASN A 57 -0.60 5.06 -26.50
N ILE A 58 -0.26 3.87 -26.03
CA ILE A 58 0.86 3.66 -25.11
C ILE A 58 1.86 2.74 -25.81
N ASP A 59 3.09 3.22 -25.99
CA ASP A 59 4.19 2.48 -26.60
C ASP A 59 5.08 1.86 -25.52
N TYR A 60 5.03 0.53 -25.42
CA TYR A 60 5.83 -0.28 -24.49
C TYR A 60 7.13 -0.80 -25.10
N SER A 61 7.48 -0.41 -26.34
CA SER A 61 8.59 -1.00 -27.11
C SER A 61 9.96 -0.84 -26.45
N GLN A 62 10.13 0.15 -25.58
CA GLN A 62 11.39 0.36 -24.86
C GLN A 62 11.55 -0.59 -23.67
N ILE A 63 10.45 -1.12 -23.11
CA ILE A 63 10.50 -1.99 -21.93
C ILE A 63 11.22 -3.30 -22.27
N ARG A 64 12.21 -3.65 -21.46
CA ARG A 64 12.99 -4.88 -21.64
C ARG A 64 12.09 -6.12 -21.67
N PRO A 65 12.40 -7.13 -22.50
CA PRO A 65 11.57 -8.32 -22.61
C PRO A 65 11.59 -9.17 -21.33
N ILE A 66 10.62 -10.08 -21.22
CA ILE A 66 10.57 -11.07 -20.14
C ILE A 66 11.87 -11.89 -20.09
N GLY A 67 12.37 -12.14 -18.87
CA GLY A 67 13.62 -12.88 -18.65
C GLY A 67 14.88 -12.01 -18.65
N SER A 68 14.81 -10.74 -19.04
CA SER A 68 15.96 -9.81 -18.97
C SER A 68 16.42 -9.58 -17.54
N THR A 69 17.72 -9.40 -17.31
CA THR A 69 18.27 -9.15 -15.96
C THR A 69 17.83 -7.80 -15.39
N ILE A 70 17.56 -7.75 -14.08
CA ILE A 70 17.36 -6.51 -13.32
C ILE A 70 18.64 -6.20 -12.53
N ASN A 71 19.39 -5.19 -12.96
CA ASN A 71 20.73 -4.88 -12.42
C ASN A 71 20.73 -4.41 -10.96
N THR A 72 19.69 -3.72 -10.51
CA THR A 72 19.67 -3.06 -9.20
C THR A 72 19.17 -3.96 -8.07
N PHE A 73 18.13 -4.75 -8.32
CA PHE A 73 17.46 -5.58 -7.31
C PHE A 73 17.70 -7.08 -7.49
N GLY A 74 18.45 -7.47 -8.53
CA GLY A 74 18.57 -8.86 -8.95
C GLY A 74 17.26 -9.45 -9.48
N GLY A 75 17.35 -10.64 -10.08
CA GLY A 75 16.22 -11.35 -10.68
C GLY A 75 15.98 -11.00 -12.15
N ILE A 76 14.83 -11.45 -12.65
CA ILE A 76 14.42 -11.34 -14.04
C ILE A 76 13.23 -10.40 -14.21
N ALA A 77 13.21 -9.67 -15.32
CA ALA A 77 12.15 -8.77 -15.69
C ALA A 77 10.90 -9.55 -16.16
N PRO A 78 9.69 -9.07 -15.85
CA PRO A 78 8.44 -9.67 -16.33
C PRO A 78 8.12 -9.35 -17.80
N GLY A 79 8.85 -8.43 -18.43
CA GLY A 79 8.40 -7.77 -19.64
C GLY A 79 7.29 -6.73 -19.38
N PRO A 80 6.67 -6.17 -20.43
CA PRO A 80 5.65 -5.12 -20.30
C PRO A 80 4.27 -5.66 -19.86
N GLY A 81 4.06 -6.99 -19.87
CA GLY A 81 2.75 -7.62 -19.65
C GLY A 81 2.02 -7.16 -18.39
N PRO A 82 2.64 -7.17 -17.19
CA PRO A 82 1.99 -6.72 -15.97
C PRO A 82 1.56 -5.24 -16.01
N LEU A 83 2.36 -4.38 -16.65
CA LEU A 83 2.00 -2.96 -16.79
C LEU A 83 0.81 -2.78 -17.73
N ILE A 84 0.77 -3.52 -18.85
CA ILE A 84 -0.37 -3.52 -19.77
C ILE A 84 -1.64 -3.97 -19.04
N GLU A 85 -1.55 -4.99 -18.19
CA GLU A 85 -2.68 -5.47 -17.39
C GLU A 85 -3.10 -4.44 -16.33
N CYS A 86 -2.14 -3.79 -15.67
CA CYS A 86 -2.38 -2.71 -14.71
C CYS A 86 -3.21 -1.59 -15.33
N VAL A 87 -2.81 -1.10 -16.52
CA VAL A 87 -3.56 -0.07 -17.26
C VAL A 87 -5.01 -0.48 -17.50
N LYS A 88 -5.24 -1.71 -17.98
CA LYS A 88 -6.61 -2.21 -18.23
C LYS A 88 -7.45 -2.31 -16.95
N ASN A 89 -6.84 -2.71 -15.84
CA ASN A 89 -7.55 -2.85 -14.58
C ASN A 89 -7.88 -1.48 -13.97
N ILE A 90 -6.99 -0.48 -14.12
CA ILE A 90 -7.30 0.92 -13.76
C ILE A 90 -8.55 1.39 -14.52
N ASP A 91 -8.62 1.15 -15.83
CA ASP A 91 -9.79 1.52 -16.64
C ASP A 91 -11.04 0.78 -16.18
N THR A 92 -10.92 -0.53 -15.92
CA THR A 92 -12.02 -1.37 -15.42
C THR A 92 -12.59 -0.86 -14.08
N ILE A 93 -11.74 -0.29 -13.23
CA ILE A 93 -12.16 0.29 -11.94
C ILE A 93 -12.78 1.66 -12.15
N LEU A 94 -12.17 2.54 -12.94
CA LEU A 94 -12.53 3.97 -12.98
C LEU A 94 -13.60 4.33 -14.03
N GLU A 95 -13.68 3.62 -15.17
CA GLU A 95 -14.70 3.92 -16.19
C GLU A 95 -16.14 3.82 -15.66
N PRO A 96 -16.52 2.79 -14.87
CA PRO A 96 -17.87 2.71 -14.29
C PRO A 96 -18.16 3.81 -13.26
N ARG A 97 -17.13 4.49 -12.75
CA ARG A 97 -17.24 5.53 -11.71
C ARG A 97 -17.35 6.94 -12.30
N ILE A 98 -17.36 7.10 -13.63
CA ILE A 98 -17.43 8.43 -14.27
C ILE A 98 -18.67 9.21 -13.78
N GLY A 99 -18.44 10.42 -13.29
CA GLY A 99 -19.47 11.29 -12.72
C GLY A 99 -19.74 11.05 -11.24
N GLU A 100 -19.17 9.99 -10.65
CA GLU A 100 -19.28 9.67 -9.23
C GLU A 100 -18.03 10.10 -8.47
N ARG A 101 -18.14 10.13 -7.13
CA ARG A 101 -16.98 10.34 -6.26
C ARG A 101 -16.25 9.02 -6.05
N ILE A 102 -14.93 9.10 -5.94
CA ILE A 102 -14.10 7.93 -5.62
C ILE A 102 -14.47 7.37 -4.24
N THR A 103 -14.50 6.05 -4.08
CA THR A 103 -14.78 5.39 -2.79
C THR A 103 -13.51 4.80 -2.18
N SER A 104 -13.60 4.35 -0.93
CA SER A 104 -12.57 3.52 -0.27
C SER A 104 -12.31 2.22 -1.05
N THR A 105 -13.35 1.61 -1.61
CA THR A 105 -13.27 0.47 -2.52
C THR A 105 -12.42 0.77 -3.74
N ASP A 106 -12.68 1.90 -4.41
CA ASP A 106 -11.95 2.29 -5.62
C ASP A 106 -10.46 2.53 -5.29
N ILE A 107 -10.17 3.24 -4.19
CA ILE A 107 -8.79 3.49 -3.73
C ILE A 107 -8.07 2.17 -3.44
N THR A 108 -8.72 1.28 -2.70
CA THR A 108 -8.18 -0.04 -2.34
C THR A 108 -7.96 -0.90 -3.58
N ASP A 109 -8.92 -0.94 -4.51
CA ASP A 109 -8.81 -1.70 -5.77
C ASP A 109 -7.66 -1.15 -6.64
N LEU A 110 -7.50 0.18 -6.76
CA LEU A 110 -6.40 0.80 -7.50
C LEU A 110 -5.03 0.47 -6.91
N MET A 111 -4.88 0.60 -5.59
CA MET A 111 -3.63 0.25 -4.91
C MET A 111 -3.30 -1.23 -5.08
N ASN A 112 -4.28 -2.12 -4.92
CA ASN A 112 -4.11 -3.57 -5.13
C ASN A 112 -3.71 -3.92 -6.58
N VAL A 113 -4.27 -3.23 -7.57
CA VAL A 113 -3.89 -3.39 -8.99
C VAL A 113 -2.44 -2.96 -9.21
N ILE A 114 -2.01 -1.86 -8.59
CA ILE A 114 -0.62 -1.40 -8.63
C ILE A 114 0.29 -2.42 -7.91
N GLY A 115 -0.08 -2.90 -6.73
CA GLY A 115 0.63 -3.94 -5.99
C GLY A 115 0.83 -5.21 -6.82
N LYS A 116 -0.25 -5.69 -7.46
CA LYS A 116 -0.21 -6.81 -8.41
C LYS A 116 0.73 -6.55 -9.59
N CYS A 117 0.69 -5.35 -10.18
CA CYS A 117 1.59 -4.99 -11.29
C CYS A 117 3.07 -5.13 -10.91
N VAL A 118 3.42 -4.87 -9.64
CA VAL A 118 4.78 -4.99 -9.10
C VAL A 118 5.16 -6.44 -8.78
N VAL A 119 4.19 -7.35 -8.64
CA VAL A 119 4.40 -8.79 -8.44
C VAL A 119 4.78 -9.47 -9.76
N SER A 120 5.99 -9.20 -10.22
CA SER A 120 6.53 -9.76 -11.45
C SER A 120 7.11 -11.17 -11.24
N GLY A 121 6.46 -12.19 -11.80
CA GLY A 121 7.03 -13.52 -12.04
C GLY A 121 6.85 -14.58 -10.93
N GLY A 122 5.93 -14.38 -9.98
CA GLY A 122 5.61 -15.40 -8.95
C GLY A 122 6.68 -15.62 -7.87
N VAL A 123 7.81 -14.91 -7.93
CA VAL A 123 8.89 -15.00 -6.94
C VAL A 123 8.66 -14.05 -5.75
N ARG A 124 7.82 -13.01 -5.91
CA ARG A 124 7.64 -11.95 -4.92
C ARG A 124 6.18 -11.84 -4.51
N ARG A 125 5.92 -11.71 -3.21
CA ARG A 125 4.61 -11.31 -2.69
C ARG A 125 4.61 -9.78 -2.60
N THR A 126 3.51 -9.14 -3.00
CA THR A 126 3.27 -7.75 -2.60
C THR A 126 3.04 -7.72 -1.09
N ALA A 127 3.34 -6.59 -0.47
CA ALA A 127 3.21 -6.38 0.96
C ALA A 127 2.48 -5.06 1.17
N GLU A 128 1.16 -5.10 1.05
CA GLU A 128 0.30 -3.94 1.24
C GLU A 128 -0.62 -4.11 2.45
N LEU A 129 -0.88 -3.00 3.12
CA LEU A 129 -1.90 -2.90 4.18
C LEU A 129 -2.81 -1.72 3.86
N ALA A 130 -4.08 -2.00 3.59
CA ALA A 130 -5.10 -0.97 3.43
C ALA A 130 -5.65 -0.58 4.80
N LEU A 131 -5.72 0.71 5.09
CA LEU A 131 -6.32 1.28 6.30
C LEU A 131 -7.65 1.96 5.94
N GLY A 132 -8.76 1.36 6.35
CA GLY A 132 -10.12 1.88 6.14
C GLY A 132 -10.79 2.32 7.44
N LYS A 133 -12.07 2.72 7.32
CA LYS A 133 -12.88 3.17 8.45
C LYS A 133 -13.70 2.02 9.04
N THR A 134 -14.00 2.10 10.33
CA THR A 134 -14.79 1.09 11.04
C THR A 134 -16.26 1.04 10.63
N ASP A 135 -16.78 2.13 10.08
CA ASP A 135 -18.19 2.29 9.68
C ASP A 135 -18.41 2.14 8.16
N ASP A 136 -17.38 1.75 7.42
CA ASP A 136 -17.43 1.53 5.97
C ASP A 136 -17.71 0.05 5.67
N GLU A 137 -19.00 -0.30 5.59
CA GLU A 137 -19.45 -1.69 5.34
C GLU A 137 -18.92 -2.25 4.02
N GLU A 138 -18.87 -1.43 2.95
CA GLU A 138 -18.38 -1.85 1.64
C GLU A 138 -16.89 -2.22 1.71
N TYR A 139 -16.09 -1.38 2.39
CA TYR A 139 -14.67 -1.64 2.63
C TYR A 139 -14.44 -2.95 3.42
N LEU A 140 -15.23 -3.16 4.48
CA LEU A 140 -15.13 -4.35 5.34
C LEU A 140 -15.46 -5.65 4.60
N GLU A 141 -16.30 -5.57 3.57
CA GLU A 141 -16.74 -6.70 2.76
C GLU A 141 -15.87 -6.95 1.53
N LEU A 142 -14.90 -6.09 1.20
CA LEU A 142 -14.09 -6.17 -0.03
C LEU A 142 -13.47 -7.54 -0.29
N LYS A 143 -13.12 -8.26 0.78
CA LYS A 143 -12.47 -9.57 0.74
C LYS A 143 -13.43 -10.73 1.04
N ASP A 144 -14.73 -10.50 1.10
CA ASP A 144 -15.71 -11.58 1.21
C ASP A 144 -15.77 -12.36 -0.12
N PRO A 145 -15.39 -13.66 -0.13
CA PRO A 145 -15.38 -14.46 -1.34
C PRO A 145 -16.78 -14.69 -1.94
N LYS A 146 -17.86 -14.54 -1.16
CA LYS A 146 -19.24 -14.69 -1.67
C LYS A 146 -19.69 -13.48 -2.48
N LEU A 147 -19.19 -12.29 -2.13
CA LEU A 147 -19.55 -11.04 -2.79
C LEU A 147 -18.57 -10.70 -3.93
N HIS A 148 -17.30 -11.07 -3.77
CA HIS A 148 -16.23 -10.55 -4.60
C HIS A 148 -15.22 -11.60 -5.07
N GLU A 149 -15.65 -12.85 -5.28
CA GLU A 149 -14.76 -13.96 -5.69
C GLU A 149 -13.79 -13.58 -6.82
N GLN A 150 -14.33 -12.98 -7.89
CA GLN A 150 -13.54 -12.62 -9.07
C GLN A 150 -12.49 -11.55 -8.75
N LYS A 151 -12.91 -10.42 -8.14
CA LYS A 151 -11.98 -9.35 -7.75
C LYS A 151 -10.95 -9.80 -6.71
N LEU A 152 -11.33 -10.72 -5.82
CA LEU A 152 -10.42 -11.31 -4.83
C LEU A 152 -9.33 -12.16 -5.49
N ARG A 153 -9.65 -12.89 -6.55
CA ARG A 153 -8.65 -13.63 -7.36
C ARG A 153 -7.83 -12.67 -8.23
N ASP A 154 -8.47 -11.65 -8.76
CA ASP A 154 -7.83 -10.78 -9.74
C ASP A 154 -6.82 -9.82 -9.10
N TRP A 155 -7.15 -9.16 -7.98
CA TRP A 155 -6.23 -8.21 -7.33
C TRP A 155 -6.42 -7.99 -5.83
N ARG A 156 -7.62 -8.17 -5.23
CA ARG A 156 -7.83 -7.83 -3.79
C ARG A 156 -7.08 -8.70 -2.79
N TRP A 157 -6.38 -9.74 -3.26
CA TRP A 157 -5.42 -10.50 -2.46
C TRP A 157 -4.13 -9.71 -2.15
N ALA A 158 -3.88 -8.60 -2.86
CA ALA A 158 -2.63 -7.85 -2.80
C ALA A 158 -2.39 -7.13 -1.46
N SER A 159 -3.45 -6.83 -0.72
CA SER A 159 -3.37 -6.23 0.62
C SER A 159 -4.10 -7.05 1.68
N ASN A 160 -3.63 -6.89 2.92
CA ASN A 160 -4.46 -7.13 4.09
C ASN A 160 -5.18 -5.82 4.47
N ASN A 161 -6.39 -5.94 4.99
CA ASN A 161 -7.26 -4.81 5.30
C ASN A 161 -7.33 -4.65 6.82
N SER A 162 -7.14 -3.44 7.30
CA SER A 162 -7.30 -3.08 8.70
C SER A 162 -8.14 -1.82 8.83
N VAL A 163 -8.76 -1.65 9.99
CA VAL A 163 -9.53 -0.45 10.31
C VAL A 163 -8.75 0.46 11.27
N LEU A 164 -8.88 1.77 11.05
CA LEU A 164 -8.51 2.78 12.03
C LEU A 164 -9.56 2.76 13.15
N ALA A 165 -9.19 2.16 14.29
CA ALA A 165 -10.11 1.88 15.38
C ALA A 165 -10.00 2.92 16.50
N ASP A 166 -11.14 3.32 17.05
CA ASP A 166 -11.19 4.11 18.28
C ASP A 166 -11.34 3.22 19.52
N ILE A 167 -10.87 3.71 20.67
CA ILE A 167 -11.16 3.06 21.95
C ILE A 167 -12.67 3.14 22.21
N GLY A 168 -13.30 2.00 22.47
CA GLY A 168 -14.71 1.94 22.84
C GLY A 168 -15.70 1.90 21.68
N ILE A 169 -15.24 1.67 20.44
CA ILE A 169 -16.15 1.31 19.33
C ILE A 169 -16.95 0.05 19.64
N ASN A 170 -18.05 -0.16 18.90
CA ASN A 170 -18.75 -1.44 18.95
C ASN A 170 -17.96 -2.50 18.17
N TYR A 171 -17.36 -3.45 18.90
CA TYR A 171 -16.56 -4.52 18.32
C TYR A 171 -17.39 -5.69 17.80
N ASP A 172 -18.70 -5.75 18.03
CA ASP A 172 -19.51 -6.93 17.69
C ASP A 172 -19.51 -7.21 16.18
N SER A 173 -19.82 -6.21 15.34
CA SER A 173 -19.92 -6.39 13.89
C SER A 173 -18.55 -6.67 13.25
N ILE A 174 -17.56 -5.84 13.55
CA ILE A 174 -16.19 -5.95 13.02
C ILE A 174 -15.48 -7.21 13.54
N GLY A 175 -15.69 -7.57 14.82
CA GLY A 175 -15.14 -8.78 15.41
C GLY A 175 -15.78 -10.05 14.84
N MET A 176 -17.08 -10.04 14.54
CA MET A 176 -17.74 -11.13 13.82
C MET A 176 -17.16 -11.30 12.42
N GLN A 177 -16.78 -10.21 11.74
CA GLN A 177 -16.11 -10.29 10.44
C GLN A 177 -14.69 -10.87 10.59
N THR A 178 -13.89 -10.36 11.53
CA THR A 178 -12.55 -10.89 11.84
C THR A 178 -12.60 -12.38 12.16
N ALA A 179 -13.62 -12.85 12.88
CA ALA A 179 -13.78 -14.26 13.22
C ALA A 179 -14.01 -15.17 12.00
N LYS A 180 -14.51 -14.64 10.86
CA LYS A 180 -14.77 -15.44 9.66
C LYS A 180 -13.49 -15.74 8.87
N ASN A 181 -12.58 -14.77 8.74
CA ASN A 181 -11.45 -14.87 7.81
C ASN A 181 -10.13 -14.24 8.31
N GLY A 182 -10.09 -13.70 9.52
CA GLY A 182 -8.94 -13.00 10.09
C GLY A 182 -8.87 -11.50 9.80
N GLU A 183 -9.85 -10.93 9.10
CA GLU A 183 -9.87 -9.52 8.66
C GLU A 183 -11.19 -8.84 9.09
N PRO A 184 -11.21 -7.54 9.42
CA PRO A 184 -10.07 -6.63 9.37
C PRO A 184 -9.11 -6.82 10.57
N GLY A 185 -7.87 -6.39 10.39
CA GLY A 185 -6.99 -6.03 11.51
C GLY A 185 -7.39 -4.68 12.12
N TYR A 186 -6.71 -4.29 13.20
CA TYR A 186 -7.06 -3.09 13.99
C TYR A 186 -5.82 -2.24 14.23
N PHE A 187 -5.91 -0.95 13.94
CA PHE A 187 -4.87 0.02 14.26
C PHE A 187 -5.47 1.20 15.02
N TRP A 188 -5.06 1.39 16.27
CA TRP A 188 -5.52 2.48 17.12
C TRP A 188 -4.68 3.73 16.89
N LEU A 189 -5.03 4.51 15.87
CA LEU A 189 -4.28 5.69 15.42
C LEU A 189 -4.11 6.73 16.53
N GLU A 190 -5.16 7.01 17.29
CA GLU A 190 -5.09 7.99 18.38
C GLU A 190 -4.19 7.52 19.52
N ASN A 191 -4.08 6.21 19.76
CA ASN A 191 -3.12 5.67 20.72
C ASN A 191 -1.69 5.82 20.21
N ALA A 192 -1.45 5.52 18.93
CA ALA A 192 -0.14 5.69 18.31
C ALA A 192 0.33 7.15 18.36
N ARG A 193 -0.59 8.11 18.20
CA ARG A 193 -0.32 9.55 18.32
C ARG A 193 -0.02 9.99 19.75
N ALA A 194 -0.81 9.50 20.71
CA ALA A 194 -0.80 10.00 22.08
C ALA A 194 0.30 9.39 22.96
N TYR A 195 0.82 8.20 22.64
CA TYR A 195 1.68 7.43 23.53
C TYR A 195 3.01 7.00 22.88
N GLY A 196 4.09 7.11 23.66
CA GLY A 196 5.29 6.30 23.45
C GLY A 196 5.11 4.93 24.11
N ARG A 197 5.64 4.75 25.33
CA ARG A 197 5.28 3.60 26.16
C ARG A 197 4.01 3.92 26.94
N MET A 198 3.05 2.99 26.95
CA MET A 198 1.78 3.16 27.69
C MET A 198 1.97 3.55 29.16
N LYS A 199 2.99 3.01 29.83
CA LYS A 199 3.30 3.31 31.24
C LYS A 199 3.75 4.77 31.49
N ASP A 200 4.20 5.47 30.46
CA ASP A 200 4.69 6.84 30.57
C ASP A 200 3.55 7.86 30.47
N GLY A 201 2.32 7.40 30.20
CA GLY A 201 1.13 8.26 30.01
C GLY A 201 1.10 8.94 28.64
N VAL A 202 0.06 9.75 28.44
CA VAL A 202 -0.10 10.58 27.23
C VAL A 202 1.03 11.61 27.19
N ASN A 203 1.71 11.71 26.04
CA ASN A 203 2.80 12.66 25.84
C ASN A 203 2.81 13.32 24.46
N ASP A 204 1.99 12.84 23.51
CA ASP A 204 1.81 13.42 22.17
C ASP A 204 3.11 13.62 21.37
N LEU A 205 4.16 12.84 21.68
CA LEU A 205 5.46 12.97 21.02
C LEU A 205 5.41 12.54 19.54
N ASP A 206 4.42 11.73 19.16
CA ASP A 206 4.23 11.21 17.81
C ASP A 206 2.88 11.65 17.21
N ALA A 207 2.44 12.87 17.57
CA ALA A 207 1.11 13.39 17.21
C ALA A 207 0.81 13.48 15.70
N LYS A 208 1.82 13.33 14.84
CA LYS A 208 1.72 13.42 13.38
C LYS A 208 1.55 12.08 12.68
N VAL A 209 1.56 10.96 13.42
CA VAL A 209 1.33 9.63 12.85
C VAL A 209 0.06 9.64 12.00
N MET A 210 0.16 9.03 10.82
CA MET A 210 -0.95 8.88 9.88
C MET A 210 -1.32 7.42 9.67
N GLY A 211 -0.45 6.48 10.06
CA GLY A 211 -0.70 5.06 9.93
C GLY A 211 0.49 4.24 10.42
N THR A 212 0.75 3.14 9.72
CA THR A 212 1.78 2.16 10.08
C THR A 212 2.41 1.56 8.82
N ASN A 213 3.46 0.75 8.96
CA ASN A 213 3.90 -0.16 7.91
C ASN A 213 3.01 -1.43 7.86
N PRO A 214 3.12 -2.28 6.83
CA PRO A 214 2.26 -3.47 6.67
C PRO A 214 2.28 -4.50 7.80
N CYS A 215 3.33 -4.52 8.62
CA CYS A 215 3.46 -5.42 9.76
C CYS A 215 2.91 -4.83 11.08
N ALA A 216 2.40 -3.60 11.04
CA ALA A 216 1.74 -2.92 12.15
C ALA A 216 2.61 -2.62 13.40
N GLU A 217 3.95 -2.62 13.29
CA GLU A 217 4.86 -2.43 14.43
C GLU A 217 5.48 -1.03 14.54
N GLN A 218 5.41 -0.20 13.50
CA GLN A 218 5.90 1.19 13.53
C GLN A 218 4.75 2.17 13.38
N SER A 219 4.69 3.17 14.26
CA SER A 219 3.85 4.34 14.04
C SER A 219 4.57 5.25 13.06
N LEU A 220 3.92 5.65 11.96
CA LEU A 220 4.57 6.37 10.86
C LEU A 220 3.79 7.62 10.44
N GLU A 221 4.52 8.71 10.19
CA GLU A 221 4.04 9.85 9.43
C GLU A 221 3.86 9.51 7.93
N SER A 222 3.20 10.41 7.18
CA SER A 222 3.03 10.24 5.74
C SER A 222 4.39 10.15 5.03
N PHE A 223 4.57 9.11 4.20
CA PHE A 223 5.80 8.79 3.48
C PHE A 223 7.03 8.48 4.35
N GLU A 224 6.85 8.29 5.66
CA GLU A 224 7.93 7.86 6.53
C GLU A 224 8.30 6.39 6.26
N VAL A 225 9.56 6.05 6.53
CA VAL A 225 10.12 4.72 6.29
C VAL A 225 10.43 4.02 7.60
N CYS A 226 10.12 2.72 7.64
CA CYS A 226 10.45 1.85 8.76
C CYS A 226 11.99 1.69 8.87
N ASN A 227 12.53 1.81 10.09
CA ASN A 227 13.95 1.65 10.39
C ASN A 227 14.14 0.68 11.57
N LEU A 228 14.52 -0.56 11.26
CA LEU A 228 14.53 -1.67 12.22
C LEU A 228 15.93 -2.16 12.52
N VAL A 229 16.09 -2.65 13.75
CA VAL A 229 17.20 -3.49 14.16
C VAL A 229 16.66 -4.56 15.11
N GLU A 230 17.00 -5.82 14.86
CA GLU A 230 16.58 -6.93 15.71
C GLU A 230 17.71 -7.32 16.66
N THR A 231 17.38 -7.61 17.91
CA THR A 231 18.34 -8.10 18.91
C THR A 231 17.76 -9.33 19.61
N PHE A 232 18.63 -10.26 20.00
CA PHE A 232 18.23 -11.54 20.61
C PHE A 232 18.77 -11.63 22.04
N PRO A 233 17.97 -11.26 23.07
CA PRO A 233 18.42 -11.30 24.47
C PRO A 233 18.93 -12.67 24.90
N SER A 234 18.36 -13.75 24.38
CA SER A 234 18.73 -15.14 24.69
C SER A 234 20.13 -15.55 24.23
N LEU A 235 20.80 -14.74 23.39
CA LEU A 235 22.16 -15.01 22.89
C LEU A 235 23.26 -14.29 23.70
N HIS A 236 22.91 -13.73 24.86
CA HIS A 236 23.86 -13.01 25.72
C HIS A 236 24.03 -13.75 27.05
N GLU A 237 25.26 -13.86 27.54
CA GLU A 237 25.55 -14.53 28.82
C GLU A 237 25.18 -13.65 30.02
N THR A 238 25.22 -12.33 29.83
CA THR A 238 24.99 -11.35 30.90
C THR A 238 24.17 -10.16 30.43
N LEU A 239 23.56 -9.45 31.38
CA LEU A 239 22.88 -8.17 31.12
C LEU A 239 23.83 -7.13 30.51
N ASP A 240 25.07 -7.05 31.01
CA ASP A 240 26.05 -6.06 30.55
C ASP A 240 26.40 -6.25 29.06
N GLU A 241 26.50 -7.51 28.63
CA GLU A 241 26.70 -7.86 27.23
C GLU A 241 25.50 -7.42 26.38
N TYR A 242 24.27 -7.69 26.84
CA TYR A 242 23.06 -7.29 26.13
C TYR A 242 22.92 -5.76 26.03
N LEU A 243 23.20 -5.02 27.11
CA LEU A 243 23.20 -3.56 27.09
C LEU A 243 24.23 -2.98 26.10
N ARG A 244 25.39 -3.65 25.96
CA ARG A 244 26.38 -3.27 24.95
C ARG A 244 25.86 -3.51 23.53
N THR A 245 25.17 -4.63 23.27
CA THR A 245 24.52 -4.89 21.98
C THR A 245 23.46 -3.84 21.67
N LEU A 246 22.61 -3.47 22.64
CA LEU A 246 21.61 -2.41 22.45
C LEU A 246 22.24 -1.06 22.06
N LYS A 247 23.39 -0.72 22.62
CA LYS A 247 24.13 0.50 22.22
C LYS A 247 24.54 0.45 20.74
N PHE A 248 25.06 -0.68 20.26
CA PHE A 248 25.43 -0.81 18.85
C PHE A 248 24.24 -0.88 17.92
N ALA A 249 23.16 -1.54 18.34
CA ALA A 249 21.90 -1.57 17.61
C ALA A 249 21.34 -0.15 17.39
N TYR A 250 21.33 0.68 18.43
CA TYR A 250 20.96 2.08 18.34
C TYR A 250 21.86 2.87 17.37
N LEU A 251 23.19 2.72 17.48
CA LEU A 251 24.13 3.43 16.61
C LEU A 251 23.98 3.01 15.14
N TYR A 252 23.75 1.72 14.89
CA TYR A 252 23.48 1.19 13.55
C TYR A 252 22.21 1.83 12.96
N ALA A 253 21.08 1.71 13.66
CA ALA A 253 19.80 2.27 13.21
C ALA A 253 19.91 3.79 13.02
N LYS A 254 20.65 4.51 13.89
CA LYS A 254 20.85 5.95 13.73
C LYS A 254 21.66 6.29 12.48
N THR A 255 22.67 5.49 12.14
CA THR A 255 23.50 5.69 10.95
C THR A 255 22.70 5.51 9.66
N VAL A 256 21.68 4.65 9.64
CA VAL A 256 20.77 4.49 8.49
C VAL A 256 19.97 5.76 8.21
N THR A 257 19.76 6.62 9.21
CA THR A 257 19.02 7.89 9.08
C THR A 257 19.88 9.11 8.72
N LEU A 258 21.21 8.96 8.67
CA LEU A 258 22.16 10.04 8.34
C LEU A 258 22.41 10.10 6.83
#